data_AF-A0A0G0JLL6-F1
#
_entry.id   AF-A0A0G0JLL6-F1
#
_cell.length_a   1.000
_cell.length_b   1.000
_cell.length_c   1.000
_cell.angle_alpha   90.00
_cell.angle_beta   90.00
_cell.angle_gamma   90.00
#
_symmetry.space_group_name_H-M   'P 1'
#
loop_
_entity.id
_entity.type
_entity.pdbx_description
1 polymer ?
#
loop_
_entity_poly.entity_id
_entity_poly.type
_entity_poly.pdbx_seq_one_letter_code
_entity_poly.pdbx_strand_id
1 'polypeptide(L)'
;MNFQQIKLGIANVFIFVGVWVDKIIYWVLTNKEVKQCPIRSHQHRGGIEYQIGITGKNISDFQKFLVEPAELVEIIKSKIK
;
A
#
# COMPACT_ATOMS: atom_id res chain seq x y z
N MET A 1 -0.70 5.09 16.19
CA MET A 1 -1.01 5.56 14.83
C MET A 1 -0.24 4.65 13.88
N ASN A 2 -0.92 3.92 12.99
CA ASN A 2 -0.28 2.88 12.19
C ASN A 2 0.15 3.48 10.85
N PHE A 3 1.42 3.89 10.78
CA PHE A 3 2.04 4.35 9.54
C PHE A 3 2.82 3.24 8.88
N GLN A 4 2.55 3.04 7.60
CA GLN A 4 3.38 2.19 6.75
C GLN A 4 4.50 3.05 6.18
N GLN A 5 5.75 2.72 6.51
CA GLN A 5 6.92 3.39 5.95
C GLN A 5 7.17 2.90 4.52
N ILE A 6 7.46 3.83 3.62
CA ILE A 6 7.49 3.59 2.18
C ILE A 6 8.74 4.24 1.58
N LYS A 7 9.52 3.42 0.88
CA LYS A 7 10.67 3.86 0.08
C LYS A 7 10.33 3.75 -1.40
N LEU A 8 9.88 4.86 -1.99
CA LEU A 8 9.46 4.91 -3.40
C LEU A 8 10.61 4.74 -4.41
N GLY A 9 11.88 4.83 -3.99
CA GLY A 9 13.03 4.67 -4.88
C GLY A 9 13.46 3.22 -5.12
N ILE A 10 12.94 2.26 -4.35
CA ILE A 10 13.51 0.90 -4.30
C ILE A 10 12.52 -0.21 -4.66
N ALA A 11 11.24 0.11 -4.85
CA ALA A 11 10.20 -0.89 -5.08
C ALA A 11 9.21 -0.44 -6.16
N ASN A 12 8.84 -1.37 -7.06
CA ASN A 12 7.83 -1.13 -8.09
C ASN A 12 6.40 -1.30 -7.56
N VAL A 13 6.22 -2.16 -6.56
CA VAL A 13 4.92 -2.51 -5.95
C VAL A 13 5.09 -2.63 -4.44
N PHE A 14 4.04 -2.26 -3.71
CA PHE A 14 3.90 -2.38 -2.27
C PHE A 14 2.69 -3.26 -1.98
N ILE A 15 2.88 -4.24 -1.11
CA ILE A 15 1.82 -5.11 -0.63
C ILE A 15 1.57 -4.75 0.83
N PHE A 16 0.37 -4.30 1.15
CA PHE A 16 -0.05 -4.17 2.53
C PHE A 16 -0.81 -5.43 2.93
N VAL A 17 -0.48 -5.96 4.11
CA VAL A 17 -1.09 -7.18 4.64
C VAL A 17 -1.77 -6.82 5.96
N GLY A 18 -3.08 -6.99 5.98
CA GLY A 18 -3.89 -6.84 7.18
C GLY A 18 -4.19 -8.23 7.72
N VAL A 19 -3.87 -8.47 8.99
CA VAL A 19 -4.04 -9.77 9.64
C VAL A 19 -5.01 -9.60 10.80
N TRP A 20 -6.12 -10.33 10.74
CA TRP A 20 -7.09 -10.54 11.80
C TRP A 20 -7.07 -12.02 12.21
N VAL A 21 -7.72 -12.33 13.33
CA VAL A 21 -7.78 -13.69 13.88
C VAL A 21 -8.41 -14.68 12.88
N ASP A 22 -9.34 -14.21 12.07
CA ASP A 22 -10.18 -14.99 11.15
C ASP A 22 -9.89 -14.70 9.67
N LYS A 23 -9.08 -13.67 9.36
CA LYS A 23 -8.89 -13.23 7.97
C LYS A 23 -7.54 -12.56 7.72
N ILE A 24 -6.96 -12.84 6.56
CA ILE A 24 -5.82 -12.11 6.01
C ILE A 24 -6.29 -11.39 4.75
N ILE A 25 -5.99 -10.09 4.66
CA ILE A 25 -6.38 -9.22 3.55
C ILE A 25 -5.12 -8.63 2.92
N TYR A 26 -5.07 -8.62 1.59
CA TYR A 26 -3.97 -8.07 0.81
C TYR A 26 -4.43 -6.84 0.03
N TRP A 27 -3.61 -5.80 0.05
CA TRP A 27 -3.72 -4.66 -0.86
C TRP A 27 -2.48 -4.55 -1.72
N VAL A 28 -2.63 -4.41 -3.04
CA VAL A 28 -1.51 -4.29 -3.99
C VAL A 28 -1.53 -2.91 -4.66
N LEU A 29 -0.51 -2.12 -4.34
CA LEU A 29 -0.33 -0.77 -4.85
C LEU A 29 0.96 -0.68 -5.66
N THR A 30 0.90 -0.15 -6.87
CA THR A 30 2.08 0.23 -7.65
C THR A 30 2.76 1.46 -7.04
N ASN A 31 4.03 1.63 -7.36
CA ASN A 31 4.79 2.82 -7.02
C ASN A 31 4.09 4.13 -7.44
N LYS A 32 3.46 4.11 -8.63
CA LYS A 32 2.71 5.24 -9.17
C LYS A 32 1.45 5.53 -8.35
N GLU A 33 0.68 4.49 -8.01
CA GLU A 33 -0.51 4.62 -7.16
C GLU A 33 -0.14 5.16 -5.76
N VAL A 34 0.97 4.70 -5.19
CA VAL A 34 1.48 5.22 -3.90
C VAL A 34 1.92 6.68 -4.02
N LYS A 35 2.64 7.06 -5.09
CA LYS A 35 3.04 8.45 -5.37
C LYS A 35 1.84 9.41 -5.42
N GLN A 36 0.75 8.94 -6.02
CA GLN A 36 -0.50 9.68 -6.22
C GLN A 36 -1.47 9.59 -5.03
N CYS A 37 -1.15 8.82 -3.99
CA CYS A 37 -2.01 8.66 -2.82
C CYS A 37 -2.13 9.98 -2.05
N PRO A 38 -3.34 10.56 -1.87
CA PRO A 38 -3.51 11.89 -1.25
C PRO A 38 -3.05 11.95 0.21
N ILE A 39 -3.16 10.83 0.93
CA ILE A 39 -2.78 10.73 2.34
C ILE A 39 -1.31 10.34 2.56
N ARG A 40 -0.52 10.27 1.47
CA ARG A 40 0.93 10.10 1.55
C ARG A 40 1.56 11.35 2.15
N SER A 41 2.43 11.16 3.13
CA SER A 41 3.22 12.23 3.74
C SER A 41 4.68 11.85 3.83
N HIS A 42 5.56 12.81 4.16
CA HIS A 42 6.96 12.52 4.47
C HIS A 42 7.06 11.90 5.86
N GLN A 43 7.93 10.89 6.02
CA GLN A 43 8.22 10.29 7.32
C GLN A 43 9.06 11.22 8.20
N HIS A 44 10.09 11.83 7.61
CA HIS A 44 10.96 12.83 8.24
C HIS A 44 10.80 14.18 7.52
N ARG A 45 10.92 15.31 8.24
CA ARG A 45 10.83 16.64 7.63
C ARG A 45 11.86 16.77 6.50
N GLY A 46 11.39 16.94 5.27
CA GLY A 46 12.24 17.12 4.08
C GLY A 46 12.92 15.84 3.54
N GLY A 47 12.60 14.65 4.06
CA GLY A 47 13.22 13.40 3.63
C GLY A 47 12.62 12.81 2.34
N ILE A 48 13.36 11.94 1.65
CA ILE A 48 12.86 11.15 0.50
C ILE A 48 12.07 9.89 0.91
N GLU A 49 11.92 9.68 2.22
CA GLU A 49 11.15 8.60 2.81
C GLU A 49 9.71 9.04 3.07
N TYR A 50 8.77 8.20 2.69
CA TYR A 50 7.35 8.49 2.74
C TYR A 50 6.64 7.56 3.69
N GLN A 51 5.43 7.95 4.07
CA GLN A 51 4.55 7.12 4.86
C GLN A 51 3.10 7.30 4.44
N ILE A 52 2.30 6.26 4.67
CA ILE A 52 0.84 6.30 4.54
C ILE A 52 0.25 5.92 5.90
N GLY A 53 -0.60 6.80 6.44
CA GLY A 53 -1.34 6.55 7.67
C GLY A 53 -2.66 5.87 7.38
N ILE A 54 -2.80 4.59 7.74
CA ILE A 54 -4.05 3.86 7.60
C ILE A 54 -4.77 3.86 8.95
N THR A 55 -6.05 4.23 8.92
CA THR A 55 -6.93 4.36 10.07
C THR A 55 -8.28 3.73 9.77
N GLY A 56 -9.11 3.49 10.78
CA GLY A 56 -10.47 3.01 10.56
C GLY A 56 -11.34 3.95 9.71
N LYS A 57 -10.97 5.23 9.59
CA LYS A 57 -11.74 6.23 8.83
C LYS A 57 -11.43 6.24 7.33
N ASN A 58 -10.26 5.75 6.91
CA ASN A 58 -9.79 5.81 5.52
C ASN A 58 -9.44 4.45 4.92
N ILE A 59 -9.54 3.35 5.68
CA ILE A 59 -9.24 2.01 5.16
C ILE A 59 -10.16 1.60 4.00
N SER A 60 -11.38 2.14 3.95
CA SER A 60 -12.30 1.96 2.81
C SER A 60 -11.73 2.47 1.48
N ASP A 61 -10.90 3.51 1.51
CA ASP A 61 -10.31 4.10 0.29
C ASP A 61 -9.32 3.15 -0.38
N PHE A 62 -8.88 2.11 0.35
CA PHE A 62 -7.99 1.07 -0.13
C PHE A 62 -8.73 -0.11 -0.75
N GLN A 63 -10.06 -0.18 -0.71
CA GLN A 63 -10.83 -1.31 -1.27
C GLN A 63 -10.49 -1.58 -2.74
N LYS A 64 -10.25 -0.53 -3.53
CA LYS A 64 -9.85 -0.66 -4.95
C LYS A 64 -8.50 -1.34 -5.18
N PHE A 65 -7.70 -1.51 -4.13
CA PHE A 65 -6.41 -2.20 -4.18
C PHE A 65 -6.48 -3.62 -3.62
N LEU A 66 -7.65 -4.07 -3.17
CA LEU A 66 -7.83 -5.43 -2.65
C LEU A 66 -7.50 -6.46 -3.71
N VAL A 67 -6.84 -7.53 -3.28
CA VAL A 67 -6.45 -8.64 -4.14
C VAL A 67 -6.72 -9.95 -3.42
N GLU A 68 -7.31 -10.89 -4.13
CA GLU A 68 -7.48 -12.26 -3.63
C GLU A 68 -6.12 -12.95 -3.51
N PRO A 69 -5.88 -13.72 -2.44
CA PRO A 69 -4.57 -14.34 -2.20
C PRO A 69 -4.08 -15.22 -3.35
N ALA A 70 -5.00 -15.93 -4.02
CA ALA A 70 -4.69 -16.79 -5.16
C ALA A 70 -4.22 -16.02 -6.41
N GLU A 71 -4.59 -14.75 -6.54
CA GLU A 71 -4.34 -13.91 -7.72
C GLU A 71 -3.15 -12.95 -7.50
N LEU A 72 -2.56 -12.95 -6.31
CA LEU A 72 -1.57 -11.96 -5.88
C LEU A 72 -0.41 -11.81 -6.87
N VAL A 73 0.21 -12.92 -7.27
CA VAL A 73 1.36 -12.92 -8.19
C VAL A 73 0.96 -12.43 -9.58
N GLU A 74 -0.21 -12.84 -10.07
CA GLU A 74 -0.70 -12.46 -11.40
C GLU A 74 -0.99 -10.95 -11.46
N ILE A 75 -1.67 -10.42 -10.44
CA ILE A 75 -2.00 -8.99 -10.35
C ILE A 75 -0.73 -8.13 -10.21
N ILE A 76 0.27 -8.58 -9.46
CA ILE A 76 1.55 -7.87 -9.38
C ILE A 76 2.19 -7.79 -10.77
N LYS A 77 2.24 -8.90 -11.50
CA LYS A 77 2.82 -8.95 -12.84
C LYS A 77 2.03 -8.10 -13.84
N SER A 78 0.71 -8.09 -13.78
CA SER A 78 -0.14 -7.31 -14.69
C SER A 78 -0.03 -5.79 -14.45
N LYS A 79 0.16 -5.37 -13.19
CA LYS A 79 0.33 -3.96 -12.80
C LYS A 79 1.70 -3.36 -13.14
N ILE A 80 2.72 -4.19 -13.43
CA ILE A 80 4.09 -3.74 -13.74
C ILE A 80 4.37 -3.72 -15.25
N LYS A 81 3.57 -4.41 -16.07
CA LYS A 81 3.66 -4.37 -17.53
C LYS A 81 3.33 -2.97 -18.07
#